data_AF-A0A963DB01-F1
#
_entry.id   AF-A0A963DB01-F1
#
_cell.length_a   1.000
_cell.length_b   1.000
_cell.length_c   1.000
_cell.angle_alpha   90.00
_cell.angle_beta   90.00
_cell.angle_gamma   90.00
#
_symmetry.space_group_name_H-M   'P 1'
#
loop_
_entity.id
_entity.type
_entity.pdbx_description
1 polymer ?
#
loop_
_entity_poly.entity_id
_entity_poly.type
_entity_poly.pdbx_seq_one_letter_code
_entity_poly.pdbx_strand_id
1 'polypeptide(L)' 'LDRRSIDKAGGAVIVNTHGRHDPCVGIRATPIAEAMLALVLIDHALRHRAQNADVRCDTPRIAGLAPGGVQSVPSPR' A
#
# COMPACT_ATOMS: atom_id res chain seq x y z
N LEU A 1 30.07 21.89 8.87
CA LEU A 1 29.26 22.95 9.52
C LEU A 1 29.01 22.51 10.95
N ASP A 2 29.29 23.39 11.92
CA ASP A 2 29.10 23.08 13.34
C ASP A 2 27.62 23.14 13.71
N ARG A 3 27.12 22.06 14.31
CA ARG A 3 25.73 21.91 14.75
C ARG A 3 25.71 21.47 16.20
N ARG A 4 24.87 22.12 17.02
CA ARG A 4 24.65 21.67 18.40
C ARG A 4 23.85 20.37 18.41
N SER A 5 24.24 19.43 19.27
CA SER A 5 23.56 18.16 19.50
C SER A 5 23.84 17.66 20.92
N ILE A 6 23.45 16.42 21.21
CA ILE A 6 23.72 15.72 22.46
C ILE A 6 24.37 14.36 22.20
N ASP A 7 25.17 13.89 23.15
CA ASP A 7 25.73 12.54 23.12
C ASP A 7 24.75 11.52 23.71
N LYS A 8 25.15 10.24 23.73
CA LYS A 8 24.31 9.15 24.27
C LYS A 8 24.10 9.23 25.78
N ALA A 9 24.95 9.97 26.50
CA ALA A 9 24.81 10.21 27.94
C ALA A 9 23.98 11.48 28.24
N GLY A 10 23.53 12.20 27.20
CA GLY A 10 22.75 13.43 27.30
C GLY A 10 23.59 14.70 27.46
N GLY A 11 24.91 14.61 27.38
CA GLY A 11 25.80 15.77 27.43
C GLY A 11 25.74 16.62 26.16
N ALA A 12 25.92 17.93 26.28
CA ALA A 12 25.94 18.85 25.14
C ALA A 12 27.21 18.69 24.30
N VAL A 13 27.07 18.60 22.97
CA VAL A 13 28.17 18.38 22.02
C VAL A 13 27.97 19.19 20.74
N ILE A 14 29.08 19.59 20.10
CA ILE A 14 29.08 20.15 18.75
C ILE A 14 29.44 19.07 17.73
N VAL A 15 28.59 18.88 16.73
CA VAL A 15 28.77 17.94 15.63
C VAL A 15 29.21 18.71 14.39
N ASN A 16 30.31 18.29 13.79
CA ASN A 16 30.75 18.78 12.49
C ASN A 16 30.74 17.63 11.48
N THR A 17 29.91 17.78 10.45
CA THR A 17 29.79 16.84 9.33
C THR A 17 30.85 17.16 8.28
N HIS A 18 31.69 16.16 7.99
CA HIS A 18 32.79 16.25 7.04
C HIS A 18 32.49 15.37 5.80
N GLY A 19 32.93 15.81 4.62
CA GLY A 19 32.78 15.08 3.36
C GLY A 19 31.54 15.47 2.54
N ARG A 20 31.26 14.68 1.49
CA ARG A 20 30.13 14.94 0.57
C ARG A 20 28.82 14.46 1.19
N HIS A 21 27.89 15.39 1.35
CA HIS A 21 26.51 15.09 1.71
C HIS A 21 25.59 15.52 0.58
N ASP A 22 24.46 14.83 0.42
CA ASP A 22 23.48 15.24 -0.56
C ASP A 22 22.84 16.56 -0.11
N PRO A 23 22.86 17.62 -0.95
CA PRO A 23 22.18 18.87 -0.64
C PRO A 23 20.65 18.68 -0.65
N CYS A 24 20.16 17.68 -1.36
CA CYS A 24 18.76 17.24 -1.35
C CYS A 24 18.68 15.73 -1.52
N VAL A 25 18.20 15.03 -0.49
CA VAL A 25 17.92 13.59 -0.56
C VAL A 25 16.66 13.28 -1.39
N GLY A 26 15.75 14.26 -1.53
CA GLY A 26 14.44 14.10 -2.17
C GLY A 26 14.52 13.68 -3.64
N ILE A 27 15.44 14.27 -4.41
CA ILE A 27 15.61 13.93 -5.84
C ILE A 27 15.94 12.44 -6.03
N ARG A 28 16.72 11.87 -5.10
CA ARG A 28 17.03 10.44 -5.12
C ARG A 28 15.94 9.57 -4.49
N ALA A 29 15.13 10.14 -3.59
CA ALA A 29 14.05 9.42 -2.93
C ALA A 29 12.88 9.13 -3.89
N THR A 30 12.59 10.02 -4.84
CA THR A 30 11.50 9.84 -5.81
C THR A 30 11.54 8.51 -6.57
N PRO A 31 12.63 8.14 -7.28
CA PRO A 31 12.67 6.85 -7.99
C PRO A 31 12.59 5.64 -7.04
N ILE A 32 13.04 5.79 -5.78
CA ILE A 32 12.89 4.73 -4.76
C ILE A 32 11.39 4.57 -4.42
N ALA A 33 10.69 5.67 -4.17
CA ALA A 33 9.27 5.64 -3.84
C ALA A 33 8.41 5.10 -5.00
N GLU A 34 8.74 5.44 -6.25
CA GLU A 34 8.06 4.91 -7.44
C GLU A 34 8.22 3.38 -7.53
N ALA A 35 9.44 2.87 -7.35
CA ALA A 35 9.69 1.43 -7.35
C ALA A 35 8.96 0.72 -6.20
N MET A 36 8.96 1.31 -4.99
CA MET A 36 8.23 0.77 -3.85
C MET A 36 6.72 0.73 -4.10
N LEU A 37 6.16 1.78 -4.70
CA LEU A 37 4.74 1.83 -5.04
C LEU A 37 4.39 0.74 -6.07
N ALA A 38 5.21 0.55 -7.10
CA ALA A 38 5.01 -0.52 -8.08
C ALA A 38 5.01 -1.91 -7.43
N LEU A 39 5.89 -2.16 -6.46
CA LEU A 39 5.94 -3.41 -5.68
C LEU A 39 4.68 -3.62 -4.82
N VAL A 40 4.14 -2.57 -4.21
CA VAL A 40 2.89 -2.66 -3.44
C VAL A 40 1.72 -2.99 -4.37
N LEU A 41 1.62 -2.30 -5.51
CA LEU A 41 0.55 -2.51 -6.46
C LEU A 41 0.57 -3.92 -7.07
N ILE A 42 1.74 -4.44 -7.45
CA ILE A 42 1.86 -5.80 -8.00
C ILE A 42 1.52 -6.86 -6.93
N ASP A 43 1.95 -6.68 -5.68
CA ASP A 43 1.59 -7.59 -4.58
C ASP A 43 0.07 -7.65 -4.40
N HIS A 44 -0.61 -6.50 -4.35
CA HIS A 44 -2.06 -6.45 -4.22
C HIS A 44 -2.79 -7.04 -5.44
N ALA A 45 -2.32 -6.76 -6.66
CA ALA A 45 -2.87 -7.34 -7.87
C ALA A 45 -2.76 -8.87 -7.87
N LEU A 46 -1.60 -9.41 -7.47
CA LEU A 46 -1.38 -10.85 -7.38
C LEU A 46 -2.23 -11.51 -6.29
N ARG A 47 -2.39 -10.88 -5.11
CA ARG A 47 -3.28 -11.37 -4.05
C ARG A 47 -4.73 -11.44 -4.50
N HIS A 48 -5.21 -10.37 -5.14
CA HIS A 48 -6.56 -10.34 -5.70
C HIS A 48 -6.74 -11.44 -6.74
N ARG A 49 -5.78 -11.61 -7.64
CA ARG A 49 -5.81 -12.67 -8.65
C ARG A 49 -5.87 -14.06 -8.00
N ALA A 50 -5.02 -14.33 -7.02
CA ALA A 50 -4.95 -15.63 -6.34
C ALA A 50 -6.27 -16.00 -5.64
N GLN A 51 -6.98 -15.03 -5.10
CA GLN A 51 -8.26 -15.26 -4.42
C GLN A 51 -9.45 -15.32 -5.38
N ASN A 52 -9.47 -14.46 -6.40
CA ASN A 52 -10.71 -14.15 -7.10
C ASN A 52 -10.70 -14.46 -8.61
N ALA A 53 -9.55 -14.73 -9.23
CA ALA A 53 -9.47 -14.76 -10.71
C ALA A 53 -10.27 -15.90 -11.35
N ASP A 54 -10.24 -17.08 -10.75
CA ASP A 54 -10.85 -18.30 -11.32
C ASP A 54 -12.07 -18.78 -10.54
N VAL A 55 -12.57 -17.97 -9.60
CA VAL A 55 -13.75 -18.31 -8.80
C VAL A 55 -14.98 -18.33 -9.70
N ARG A 56 -15.55 -19.52 -9.90
CA ARG A 56 -16.86 -19.71 -10.52
C ARG A 56 -17.88 -19.91 -9.41
N CYS A 57 -18.84 -18.99 -9.30
CA CYS A 57 -20.01 -19.20 -8.46
C CYS A 57 -21.08 -19.92 -9.26
N ASP A 58 -21.39 -21.15 -8.86
CA ASP A 58 -22.53 -21.91 -9.38
C ASP A 58 -23.87 -21.35 -8.89
N THR A 59 -23.84 -20.53 -7.84
CA THR A 59 -25.03 -19.86 -7.32
C THR A 59 -25.62 -18.97 -8.42
N PRO A 60 -26.90 -19.15 -8.78
CA PRO A 60 -27.54 -18.37 -9.83
C PRO A 60 -27.58 -16.89 -9.46
N ARG A 61 -27.37 -15.99 -10.44
CA ARG A 61 -27.58 -14.55 -10.23
C ARG A 61 -29.07 -14.31 -10.04
N ILE A 62 -29.48 -14.08 -8.81
CA ILE A 62 -30.84 -13.72 -8.46
C ILE A 62 -31.02 -12.23 -8.77
N ALA A 63 -31.95 -11.88 -9.66
CA ALA A 63 -32.31 -10.48 -9.89
C ALA A 63 -32.89 -9.88 -8.61
N GLY A 64 -32.46 -8.66 -8.27
CA GLY A 64 -33.08 -7.91 -7.17
C GLY A 64 -34.56 -7.69 -7.49
N LEU A 65 -35.45 -8.09 -6.58
CA LEU A 65 -36.87 -7.80 -6.72
C LEU A 65 -37.08 -6.28 -6.63
N ALA A 66 -37.77 -5.72 -7.63
CA ALA A 66 -38.38 -4.40 -7.47
C ALA A 66 -39.39 -4.44 -6.30
N PRO A 67 -39.68 -3.31 -5.63
CA PRO A 67 -40.71 -3.26 -4.59
C PRO A 67 -42.04 -3.82 -5.12
N GLY A 68 -42.52 -4.92 -4.54
CA GLY A 68 -43.74 -5.62 -4.96
C GLY A 68 -43.57 -6.74 -5.99
N GLY A 69 -42.35 -7.05 -6.43
CA GLY A 69 -42.08 -8.22 -7.28
C GLY A 69 -42.33 -9.54 -6.54
N VAL A 70 -42.59 -10.63 -7.28
CA VAL A 70 -42.67 -12.01 -6.73
C VAL A 70 -41.56 -12.83 -7.38
N GLN A 71 -40.77 -13.55 -6.57
CA GLN A 71 -39.67 -14.39 -7.04
C GLN A 71 -40.22 -15.71 -7.60
N SER A 72 -39.96 -16.01 -8.86
CA SER A 72 -40.50 -17.20 -9.55
C SER A 72 -39.68 -18.47 -9.34
N VAL A 73 -38.42 -18.36 -8.89
CA VAL A 73 -37.52 -19.51 -8.71
C VAL A 73 -37.35 -19.80 -7.21
N PRO A 74 -37.56 -21.05 -6.75
CA PRO A 74 -37.36 -21.38 -5.35
C PRO A 74 -35.87 -21.24 -4.98
N SER A 75 -35.61 -20.61 -3.83
CA SER A 75 -34.26 -20.50 -3.27
C SER A 75 -33.61 -21.89 -3.19
N PRO A 76 -32.37 -22.07 -3.68
CA PRO A 76 -31.63 -23.28 -3.33
C PRO A 76 -31.42 -23.24 -1.81
N ARG A 77 -31.78 -24.33 -1.13
CA ARG A 77 -31.38 -24.53 0.27
C ARG A 77 -29.91 -24.90 0.32
#